data_AF-A0A3P7Y7V6-F1
#
_entry.id   AF-A0A3P7Y7V6-F1
#
_cell.length_a   1.000
_cell.length_b   1.000
_cell.length_c   1.000
_cell.angle_alpha   90.00
_cell.angle_beta   90.00
_cell.angle_gamma   90.00
#
_symmetry.space_group_name_H-M   'P 1'
#
loop_
_entity.id
_entity.type
_entity.pdbx_description
1 polymer ?
#
loop_
_entity_poly.entity_id
_entity_poly.type
_entity_poly.pdbx_seq_one_letter_code
_entity_poly.pdbx_strand_id
1 'polypeptide(L)'
;MNYCRGIYHIYTNELSIALNYFNRCRKDPEYTEMAIYRMIEICINPDNQLLGTEPFTQTNSNNNKNSNDFNYGDELTRNCNIGYETAEQLLKELKVIKLKRRYRFISTLLLLTTKTKAHLESALETFAEMSHKDVRYIE
;
A
#
# COMPACT_ATOMS: atom_id res chain seq x y z
N MET A 1 -18.32 4.83 14.51
CA MET A 1 -18.72 3.47 14.07
C MET A 1 -18.16 3.05 12.70
N ASN A 2 -17.97 3.97 11.73
CA ASN A 2 -17.47 3.62 10.39
C ASN A 2 -16.11 2.90 10.39
N TYR A 3 -15.15 3.35 11.21
CA TYR A 3 -13.81 2.75 11.26
C TYR A 3 -13.88 1.26 11.63
N CYS A 4 -14.59 0.90 12.70
CA CYS A 4 -14.76 -0.49 13.13
C CYS A 4 -15.41 -1.37 12.04
N ARG A 5 -16.39 -0.85 11.31
CA ARG A 5 -17.00 -1.57 10.18
C ARG A 5 -16.02 -1.77 9.04
N GLY A 6 -15.21 -0.76 8.70
CA GLY A 6 -14.15 -0.90 7.72
C GLY A 6 -13.16 -2.01 8.09
N ILE A 7 -12.75 -2.05 9.37
CA ILE A 7 -11.89 -3.11 9.90
C ILE A 7 -12.55 -4.49 9.81
N TYR A 8 -13.83 -4.62 10.17
CA TYR A 8 -14.59 -5.86 10.01
C TYR A 8 -14.53 -6.38 8.56
N HIS A 9 -14.77 -5.51 7.59
CA HIS A 9 -14.74 -5.88 6.17
C HIS A 9 -13.35 -6.23 5.64
N ILE A 10 -12.27 -5.71 6.24
CA ILE A 10 -10.91 -6.22 5.97
C ILE A 10 -10.81 -7.69 6.38
N TYR A 11 -11.29 -8.05 7.58
CA TYR A 11 -11.18 -9.43 8.07
C TYR A 11 -12.08 -10.42 7.33
N THR A 12 -13.15 -9.96 6.68
CA THR A 12 -14.00 -10.77 5.80
C THR A 12 -13.56 -10.74 4.34
N ASN A 13 -12.42 -10.12 4.03
CA ASN A 13 -11.87 -9.96 2.67
C ASN A 13 -12.78 -9.19 1.69
N GLU A 14 -13.60 -8.28 2.21
CA GLU A 14 -14.51 -7.41 1.44
C GLU A 14 -13.92 -6.00 1.30
N LEU A 15 -12.74 -5.90 0.66
CA LEU A 15 -11.93 -4.68 0.64
C LEU A 15 -12.63 -3.48 -0.01
N SER A 16 -13.42 -3.70 -1.06
CA SER A 16 -14.22 -2.64 -1.70
C SER A 16 -15.24 -2.02 -0.74
N ILE A 17 -15.85 -2.84 0.13
CA ILE A 17 -16.79 -2.36 1.15
C ILE A 17 -16.02 -1.64 2.27
N ALA A 18 -14.88 -2.19 2.69
CA ALA A 18 -14.01 -1.57 3.67
C ALA A 18 -13.59 -0.14 3.25
N LEU A 19 -13.19 0.05 1.99
CA LEU A 19 -12.83 1.35 1.43
C LEU A 19 -13.95 2.38 1.50
N ASN A 20 -15.22 1.98 1.30
CA ASN A 20 -16.36 2.89 1.45
C ASN A 20 -16.47 3.41 2.89
N TYR A 21 -16.33 2.52 3.87
CA TYR A 21 -16.34 2.91 5.28
C TYR A 21 -15.14 3.78 5.67
N PHE A 22 -13.93 3.48 5.19
CA PHE A 22 -12.75 4.31 5.47
C PHE A 22 -12.83 5.68 4.79
N ASN A 23 -13.37 5.77 3.57
CA ASN A 23 -13.61 7.06 2.93
C ASN A 23 -14.51 7.98 3.78
N ARG A 24 -15.53 7.41 4.44
CA ARG A 24 -16.39 8.16 5.37
C ARG A 24 -15.64 8.63 6.63
N CYS A 25 -14.57 7.94 7.02
CA CYS A 25 -13.74 8.31 8.16
C CYS A 25 -12.76 9.45 7.86
N ARG A 26 -12.53 9.82 6.59
CA ARG A 26 -11.59 10.90 6.20
C ARG A 26 -11.97 12.29 6.72
N LYS A 27 -13.19 12.46 7.19
CA LYS A 27 -13.69 13.71 7.82
C LYS A 27 -13.72 13.63 9.35
N ASP A 28 -13.37 12.49 9.92
CA ASP A 28 -13.40 12.23 11.37
C ASP A 28 -12.00 12.47 11.95
N PRO A 29 -11.77 13.53 12.76
CA PRO A 29 -10.43 13.89 13.22
C PRO A 29 -9.79 12.85 14.16
N GLU A 30 -10.57 11.94 14.73
CA GLU A 30 -10.07 10.85 15.56
C GLU A 30 -9.56 9.69 14.68
N TYR A 31 -10.30 9.34 13.63
CA TYR A 31 -10.03 8.15 12.83
C TYR A 31 -9.43 8.40 11.44
N THR A 32 -9.32 9.65 10.98
CA THR A 32 -8.84 10.00 9.63
C THR A 32 -7.47 9.41 9.34
N GLU A 33 -6.51 9.59 10.27
CA GLU A 33 -5.14 9.10 10.10
C GLU A 33 -5.10 7.57 9.98
N MET A 34 -5.78 6.87 10.89
CA MET A 34 -5.87 5.42 10.89
C MET A 34 -6.60 4.89 9.66
N ALA A 35 -7.65 5.57 9.20
CA ALA A 35 -8.42 5.19 8.02
C ALA A 35 -7.61 5.35 6.74
N ILE A 36 -6.87 6.46 6.60
CA ILE A 36 -5.97 6.69 5.46
C ILE A 36 -4.91 5.60 5.38
N TYR A 37 -4.31 5.19 6.50
CA TYR A 37 -3.35 4.07 6.48
C TYR A 37 -3.97 2.76 6.00
N ARG A 38 -5.20 2.44 6.42
CA ARG A 38 -5.91 1.25 5.92
C ARG A 38 -6.22 1.34 4.43
N MET A 39 -6.62 2.51 3.95
CA MET A 39 -6.87 2.73 2.52
C MET A 39 -5.60 2.56 1.71
N ILE A 40 -4.46 3.08 2.18
CA ILE A 40 -3.15 2.90 1.54
C ILE A 40 -2.79 1.41 1.45
N GLU A 41 -2.92 0.65 2.55
CA GLU A 41 -2.65 -0.79 2.57
C GLU A 41 -3.49 -1.55 1.53
N ILE A 42 -4.76 -1.16 1.34
CA ILE A 42 -5.63 -1.74 0.31
C ILE A 42 -5.18 -1.32 -1.09
N CYS A 43 -4.84 -0.05 -1.31
CA CYS A 43 -4.42 0.46 -2.62
C CYS A 43 -3.16 -0.22 -3.15
N ILE A 44 -2.19 -0.51 -2.26
CA ILE A 44 -0.92 -1.14 -2.66
C ILE A 44 -0.99 -2.66 -2.71
N ASN A 45 -2.02 -3.27 -2.12
CA ASN A 45 -2.24 -4.72 -2.14
C ASN A 45 -3.74 -5.05 -2.22
N PRO A 46 -4.41 -4.76 -3.35
CA PRO A 46 -5.86 -4.89 -3.49
C PRO A 46 -6.35 -6.34 -3.50
N ASP A 47 -5.49 -7.30 -3.84
CA ASP A 47 -5.84 -8.73 -3.89
C ASP A 47 -5.38 -9.49 -2.63
N ASN A 48 -4.80 -8.77 -1.66
CA ASN A 48 -4.20 -9.35 -0.46
C ASN A 48 -3.15 -10.43 -0.76
N GLN A 49 -2.46 -10.31 -1.90
CA GLN A 49 -1.39 -11.22 -2.31
C GLN A 49 -0.07 -10.85 -1.63
N LEU A 50 0.89 -11.78 -1.59
CA LEU A 50 2.20 -11.50 -1.02
C LEU A 50 3.01 -10.62 -1.99
N LEU A 51 3.37 -9.41 -1.55
CA LEU A 51 4.24 -8.51 -2.32
C LEU A 51 5.55 -9.24 -2.65
N GLY A 52 5.89 -9.35 -3.94
CA GLY A 52 7.13 -9.97 -4.42
C GLY A 52 7.03 -11.44 -4.81
N THR A 53 5.86 -12.08 -4.69
CA THR A 53 5.63 -13.42 -5.29
C THR A 53 5.10 -13.35 -6.71
N GLU A 54 4.93 -12.15 -7.25
CA GLU A 54 4.49 -11.97 -8.62
C GLU A 54 5.56 -12.49 -9.59
N PRO A 55 5.16 -13.25 -10.63
CA PRO A 55 6.10 -13.71 -11.64
C PRO A 55 6.76 -12.50 -12.29
N PHE A 56 8.10 -12.50 -12.32
CA PHE A 56 8.90 -11.43 -12.92
C PHE A 56 8.61 -11.40 -14.43
N THR A 57 7.62 -10.61 -14.87
CA THR A 57 7.36 -10.36 -16.27
C THR A 57 8.43 -9.41 -16.78
N GLN A 58 9.56 -10.00 -17.17
CA GLN A 58 10.63 -9.27 -17.83
C GLN A 58 10.04 -8.67 -19.12
N THR A 59 9.84 -7.35 -19.13
CA THR A 59 9.47 -6.59 -20.33
C THR A 59 10.66 -6.61 -21.29
N ASN A 60 10.86 -7.74 -21.96
CA ASN A 60 11.75 -7.80 -23.11
C ASN A 60 11.04 -7.06 -24.24
N SER A 61 11.27 -5.76 -24.32
CA SER A 61 10.96 -4.91 -25.48
C SER A 61 11.83 -5.36 -26.67
N ASN A 62 11.55 -6.52 -27.23
CA ASN A 62 12.10 -6.94 -28.51
C ASN A 62 10.96 -7.34 -29.45
N ASN A 63 10.96 -6.63 -30.58
CA ASN A 63 9.95 -6.58 -31.62
C ASN A 63 9.43 -7.93 -32.14
N ASN A 64 8.20 -7.85 -32.67
CA ASN A 64 7.52 -8.77 -33.59
C ASN A 64 6.91 -10.04 -32.99
N LYS A 65 5.59 -10.05 -32.79
CA LYS A 65 4.68 -10.94 -33.53
C LYS A 65 3.20 -10.67 -33.21
N ASN A 66 2.40 -10.78 -34.27
CA ASN A 66 0.95 -10.85 -34.26
C ASN A 66 0.45 -12.03 -33.43
N SER A 67 -0.37 -11.76 -32.40
CA SER A 67 -1.34 -12.70 -31.83
C SER A 67 -2.22 -11.95 -30.82
N ASN A 68 -3.52 -12.24 -30.84
CA ASN A 68 -4.59 -11.64 -30.02
C ASN A 68 -4.50 -11.96 -28.51
N ASP A 69 -3.30 -11.92 -27.93
CA ASP A 69 -3.03 -12.20 -26.52
C ASP A 69 -2.92 -10.86 -25.78
N PHE A 70 -4.08 -10.28 -25.48
CA PHE A 70 -4.19 -8.94 -24.91
C PHE A 70 -3.78 -8.98 -23.41
N ASN A 71 -2.69 -8.28 -23.10
CA ASN A 71 -2.57 -7.31 -22.00
C ASN A 71 -2.77 -7.71 -20.52
N TYR A 72 -2.86 -8.98 -20.12
CA TYR A 72 -3.01 -9.29 -18.69
C TYR A 72 -1.84 -8.77 -17.82
N GLY A 73 -0.60 -8.90 -18.30
CA GLY A 73 0.59 -8.39 -17.58
C GLY A 73 0.74 -6.87 -17.58
N ASP A 74 0.28 -6.21 -18.65
CA ASP A 74 0.28 -4.75 -18.79
C ASP A 74 -0.80 -4.11 -17.90
N GLU A 75 -1.98 -4.75 -17.83
CA GLU A 75 -3.10 -4.33 -16.98
C GLU A 75 -2.78 -4.47 -15.48
N LEU A 76 -2.15 -5.57 -15.06
CA LEU A 76 -1.67 -5.74 -13.68
C LEU A 76 -0.66 -4.65 -13.31
N THR A 77 0.33 -4.41 -14.17
CA THR A 77 1.35 -3.37 -13.94
C THR A 77 0.72 -1.98 -13.86
N ARG A 78 -0.23 -1.69 -14.74
CA ARG A 78 -1.00 -0.43 -14.72
C ARG A 78 -1.83 -0.29 -13.44
N ASN A 79 -2.49 -1.35 -12.98
CA ASN A 79 -3.29 -1.33 -11.75
C ASN A 79 -2.40 -1.11 -10.51
N CYS A 80 -1.22 -1.72 -10.46
CA CYS A 80 -0.24 -1.44 -9.40
C CYS A 80 0.18 0.03 -9.38
N ASN A 81 0.41 0.64 -10.55
CA ASN A 81 0.78 2.05 -10.65
C ASN A 81 -0.35 2.98 -10.16
N ILE A 82 -1.60 2.70 -10.56
CA ILE A 82 -2.77 3.47 -10.08
C ILE A 82 -2.93 3.35 -8.56
N GLY A 83 -2.71 2.15 -8.01
CA GLY A 83 -2.72 1.90 -6.57
C GLY A 83 -1.66 2.72 -5.83
N TYR A 84 -0.44 2.73 -6.34
CA TYR A 84 0.66 3.54 -5.80
C TYR A 84 0.33 5.04 -5.81
N GLU A 85 -0.09 5.58 -6.96
CA GLU A 85 -0.43 7.02 -7.09
C GLU A 85 -1.55 7.43 -6.13
N THR A 86 -2.58 6.59 -6.01
CA THR A 86 -3.69 6.82 -5.08
C THR A 86 -3.22 6.81 -3.64
N ALA A 87 -2.39 5.84 -3.27
CA ALA A 87 -1.81 5.74 -1.93
C ALA A 87 -0.92 6.93 -1.59
N GLU A 88 -0.11 7.40 -2.54
CA GLU A 88 0.73 8.59 -2.36
C GLU A 88 -0.12 9.84 -2.12
N GLN A 89 -1.21 10.01 -2.86
CA GLN A 89 -2.12 11.13 -2.68
C GLN A 89 -2.81 11.07 -1.31
N LEU A 90 -3.27 9.89 -0.87
CA LEU A 90 -3.86 9.69 0.45
C LEU A 90 -2.88 10.05 1.57
N LEU A 91 -1.60 9.71 1.42
CA LEU A 91 -0.57 10.05 2.42
C LEU A 91 -0.38 11.57 2.55
N LYS A 92 -0.45 12.31 1.44
CA LYS A 92 -0.35 13.78 1.39
C LYS A 92 -1.54 14.50 2.06
N GLU A 93 -2.67 13.83 2.27
CA GLU A 93 -3.83 14.41 2.96
C GLU A 93 -3.62 14.57 4.47
N LEU A 94 -2.66 13.85 5.06
CA LEU A 94 -2.35 13.90 6.48
C LEU A 94 -1.62 15.19 6.84
N LYS A 95 -2.37 16.20 7.30
CA LYS A 95 -1.81 17.48 7.76
C LYS A 95 -1.09 17.38 9.11
N VAL A 96 -1.54 16.47 9.97
CA VAL A 96 -0.98 16.25 11.31
C VAL A 96 -0.76 14.75 11.47
N ILE A 97 0.47 14.37 11.83
CA ILE A 97 0.86 12.98 12.02
C ILE A 97 0.95 12.70 13.52
N LYS A 98 -0.05 12.02 14.09
CA LYS A 98 -0.06 11.62 15.51
C LYS A 98 0.70 10.32 15.70
N LEU A 99 0.55 9.37 14.76
CA LEU A 99 1.17 8.04 14.84
C LEU A 99 2.47 7.97 14.01
N LYS A 100 3.50 8.71 14.43
CA LYS A 100 4.78 8.83 13.68
C LYS A 100 5.39 7.49 13.24
N ARG A 101 5.36 6.47 14.10
CA ARG A 101 5.87 5.13 13.77
C ARG A 101 5.03 4.45 12.69
N ARG A 102 3.70 4.57 12.75
CA ARG A 102 2.80 4.00 11.75
C ARG A 102 2.94 4.74 10.43
N TYR A 103 3.05 6.07 10.46
CA TYR A 103 3.37 6.86 9.28
C TYR A 103 4.64 6.37 8.60
N ARG A 104 5.74 6.25 9.35
CA ARG A 104 7.02 5.76 8.82
C ARG A 104 6.86 4.37 8.19
N PHE A 105 6.20 3.44 8.89
CA PHE A 105 5.94 2.10 8.38
C PHE A 105 5.18 2.13 7.04
N ILE A 106 4.08 2.87 6.97
CA ILE A 106 3.24 2.96 5.77
C ILE A 106 3.96 3.65 4.62
N SER A 107 4.71 4.73 4.88
CA SER A 107 5.52 5.40 3.85
C SER A 107 6.60 4.49 3.28
N THR A 108 7.23 3.68 4.14
CA THR A 108 8.26 2.73 3.72
C THR A 108 7.65 1.57 2.93
N LEU A 109 6.45 1.10 3.32
CA LEU A 109 5.72 0.07 2.58
C LEU A 109 5.32 0.57 1.19
N LEU A 110 4.87 1.82 1.07
CA LEU A 110 4.58 2.45 -0.21
C LEU A 110 5.85 2.58 -1.10
N LEU A 111 6.99 2.92 -0.50
CA LEU A 111 8.27 2.99 -1.21
C LEU A 111 8.68 1.63 -1.80
N LEU A 112 8.38 0.53 -1.11
CA LEU A 112 8.68 -0.83 -1.57
C LEU A 112 7.92 -1.17 -2.88
N THR A 113 6.74 -0.60 -3.10
CA THR A 113 5.91 -0.96 -4.25
C THR A 113 6.37 -0.33 -5.57
N THR A 114 7.33 0.59 -5.56
CA THR A 114 7.88 1.17 -6.80
C THR A 114 8.77 0.20 -7.57
N LYS A 115 9.12 -0.96 -6.98
CA LYS A 115 9.93 -2.03 -7.60
C LYS A 115 11.29 -1.56 -8.17
N THR A 116 11.83 -0.43 -7.70
CA THR A 116 13.18 0.05 -8.07
C THR A 116 14.20 -0.38 -7.04
N LYS A 117 15.39 -0.80 -7.49
CA LYS A 117 16.45 -1.33 -6.60
C LYS A 117 16.83 -0.34 -5.49
N ALA A 118 17.06 0.93 -5.83
CA ALA A 118 17.45 1.95 -4.86
C ALA A 118 16.38 2.19 -3.79
N HIS A 119 15.10 2.22 -4.18
CA HIS A 119 14.00 2.38 -3.22
C HIS A 119 13.82 1.14 -2.35
N LEU A 120 14.04 -0.06 -2.89
CA LEU A 120 13.98 -1.30 -2.10
C LEU A 120 15.09 -1.35 -1.06
N GLU A 121 16.32 -1.00 -1.44
CA GLU A 121 17.46 -0.93 -0.50
C GLU A 121 17.20 0.10 0.61
N SER A 122 16.74 1.31 0.24
CA SER A 122 16.40 2.36 1.21
C SER A 122 15.23 1.97 2.12
N ALA A 123 14.21 1.30 1.58
CA ALA A 123 13.08 0.81 2.36
C ALA A 123 13.51 -0.27 3.36
N LEU A 124 14.36 -1.20 2.94
CA LEU A 124 14.91 -2.25 3.79
C LEU A 124 15.75 -1.67 4.93
N GLU A 125 16.63 -0.71 4.63
CA GLU A 125 17.42 0.01 5.64
C GLU A 125 16.50 0.69 6.66
N THR A 126 15.46 1.39 6.18
CA THR A 126 14.48 2.04 7.05
C THR A 126 13.76 1.05 7.95
N PHE A 127 13.35 -0.11 7.44
CA PHE A 127 12.72 -1.16 8.26
C PHE A 127 13.68 -1.74 9.29
N ALA A 128 14.96 -1.96 8.93
CA ALA A 128 15.98 -2.41 9.86
C ALA A 128 16.19 -1.40 11.01
N GLU A 129 16.27 -0.11 10.70
CA GLU A 129 16.34 0.91 11.76
C GLU A 129 15.11 0.94 12.67
N MET A 130 13.92 0.68 12.09
CA MET A 130 12.68 0.64 12.86
C MET A 130 12.66 -0.54 13.83
N SER A 131 13.18 -1.71 13.42
CA SER A 131 13.22 -2.91 14.28
C SER A 131 14.22 -2.78 15.43
N HIS A 132 15.39 -2.15 15.21
CA HIS A 132 16.36 -1.95 16.27
C HIS A 132 15.87 -0.99 17.38
N LYS A 133 14.97 -0.06 17.04
CA LYS A 133 14.37 0.87 18.02
C LYS A 133 13.25 0.23 18.85
N ASP A 134 12.78 -0.97 18.50
CA ASP A 134 11.74 -1.69 19.24
C ASP A 134 12.21 -2.40 20.50
N VAL A 135 13.51 -2.70 20.62
CA VAL A 135 14.07 -3.44 21.76
C VAL A 135 14.07 -2.62 23.07
N ARG A 136 13.69 -1.34 23.04
CA ARG A 136 13.77 -0.43 24.20
C ARG A 136 12.49 -0.32 25.04
N TYR A 137 11.47 -1.15 24.82
CA TYR A 137 10.23 -1.15 25.62
C TYR A 137 9.78 -2.56 26.04
N ILE A 138 10.71 -3.34 26.60
CA ILE A 138 10.41 -4.51 27.43
C ILE A 138 11.14 -4.32 28.77
N GLU A 139 10.70 -3.33 29.55
CA GLU A 139 10.90 -3.22 31.00
C GLU A 139 9.62 -2.67 31.63
#